data_AF-A0A420J9E2-F1
#
_entry.id   AF-A0A420J9E2-F1
#
_cell.length_a   1.000
_cell.length_b   1.000
_cell.length_c   1.000
_cell.angle_alpha   90.00
_cell.angle_beta   90.00
_cell.angle_gamma   90.00
#
_symmetry.space_group_name_H-M   'P 1'
#
loop_
_entity.id
_entity.type
_entity.pdbx_description
1 polymer ?
#
loop_
_entity_poly.entity_id
_entity_poly.type
_entity_poly.pdbx_seq_one_letter_code
_entity_poly.pdbx_strand_id
1 'polypeptide(L)'
;LFRDEFNGWKEEHFDKAEIEVPTNLRNFLRQNGVYLMIKSGALVNQELCNTVENPDYHEWTYDEIQQQLNRNGTFNSSHNPSVKPIQYEPNNNP
;
A
#
# COMPACT_ATOMS: atom_id res chain seq x y z
N LEU A 1 9.48 -1.90 6.64
CA LEU A 1 9.08 -0.51 6.99
C LEU A 1 7.71 -0.45 7.64
N PHE A 2 6.59 -0.58 6.93
CA PHE A 2 5.25 -0.48 7.57
C PHE A 2 4.99 -1.55 8.65
N ARG A 3 5.22 -2.83 8.37
CA ARG A 3 4.99 -3.89 9.39
C ARG A 3 5.87 -3.72 10.62
N ASP A 4 7.13 -3.31 10.42
CA ASP A 4 8.09 -3.12 11.52
C ASP A 4 7.66 -1.96 12.43
N GLU A 5 7.19 -0.86 11.85
CA GLU A 5 6.72 0.33 12.58
C GLU A 5 5.46 0.06 13.39
N PHE A 6 4.60 -0.82 12.91
CA PHE A 6 3.33 -1.17 13.54
C PHE A 6 3.36 -2.56 14.20
N ASN A 7 4.54 -3.14 14.40
CA ASN A 7 4.67 -4.47 14.99
C ASN A 7 4.02 -4.53 16.37
N GLY A 8 3.15 -5.52 16.60
CA GLY A 8 2.40 -5.69 17.84
C GLY A 8 1.15 -4.81 17.96
N TRP A 9 0.85 -3.98 16.97
CA TRP A 9 -0.43 -3.27 16.92
C TRP A 9 -1.56 -4.24 16.58
N LYS A 10 -2.69 -4.05 17.27
CA LYS A 10 -3.95 -4.75 17.08
C LYS A 10 -5.02 -3.80 16.58
N GLU A 11 -6.15 -4.32 16.11
CA GLU A 11 -7.32 -3.54 15.65
C GLU A 11 -7.70 -2.41 16.62
N GLU A 12 -7.73 -2.67 17.93
CA GLU A 12 -8.04 -1.70 18.99
C GLU A 12 -7.09 -0.49 19.04
N HIS A 13 -5.88 -0.60 18.47
CA HIS A 13 -4.92 0.50 18.39
C HIS A 13 -5.29 1.44 17.24
N PHE A 14 -5.81 0.90 16.13
CA PHE A 14 -6.30 1.67 14.99
C PHE A 14 -7.69 2.27 15.27
N ASP A 15 -8.52 1.60 16.07
CA ASP A 15 -9.86 2.08 16.47
C ASP A 15 -9.84 3.34 17.35
N LYS A 16 -8.71 3.67 17.96
CA LYS A 16 -8.57 4.89 18.78
C LYS A 16 -8.55 6.17 17.94
N ALA A 17 -8.33 6.06 16.63
CA ALA A 17 -8.28 7.20 15.73
C ALA A 17 -9.65 7.49 15.09
N GLU A 18 -9.88 8.75 14.75
CA GLU A 18 -11.04 9.12 13.92
C GLU A 18 -10.98 8.40 12.57
N ILE A 19 -12.15 8.04 12.02
CA ILE A 19 -12.29 7.20 10.80
C ILE A 19 -11.49 7.69 9.58
N GLU A 20 -11.22 8.99 9.51
CA GLU A 20 -10.43 9.61 8.44
C GLU A 20 -8.96 9.21 8.49
N VAL A 21 -8.38 9.05 9.68
CA VAL A 21 -6.97 8.72 9.90
C VAL A 21 -6.59 7.35 9.30
N PRO A 22 -7.23 6.22 9.66
CA PRO A 22 -6.92 4.92 9.08
C PRO A 22 -7.26 4.87 7.59
N THR A 23 -8.29 5.61 7.15
CA THR A 23 -8.63 5.75 5.73
C THR A 23 -7.49 6.40 4.94
N ASN A 24 -6.94 7.51 5.46
CA ASN A 24 -5.82 8.22 4.86
C ASN A 24 -4.55 7.37 4.88
N LEU A 25 -4.27 6.69 6.00
CA LEU A 25 -3.15 5.76 6.11
C LEU A 25 -3.25 4.64 5.07
N ARG A 26 -4.40 3.97 4.94
CA ARG A 26 -4.61 2.93 3.92
C ARG A 26 -4.36 3.47 2.51
N ASN A 27 -4.88 4.64 2.19
CA ASN A 27 -4.72 5.24 0.87
C ASN A 27 -3.25 5.56 0.59
N PHE A 28 -2.53 6.13 1.56
CA PHE A 28 -1.11 6.41 1.48
C PHE A 28 -0.29 5.14 1.27
N LEU A 29 -0.56 4.09 2.05
CA LEU A 29 0.13 2.81 1.94
C LEU A 29 -0.09 2.17 0.56
N ARG A 30 -1.34 2.13 0.09
CA ARG A 30 -1.67 1.61 -1.26
C ARG A 30 -1.01 2.40 -2.37
N GLN A 31 -0.98 3.73 -2.27
CA GLN A 31 -0.27 4.58 -3.23
C GLN A 31 1.22 4.28 -3.28
N ASN A 32 1.83 3.82 -2.19
CA ASN A 32 3.26 3.51 -2.13
C ASN A 32 3.56 2.00 -2.28
N GLY A 33 2.60 1.22 -2.80
CA GLY A 33 2.82 -0.18 -3.17
C GLY A 33 2.55 -1.20 -2.07
N VAL A 34 2.03 -0.81 -0.91
CA VAL A 34 1.56 -1.77 0.10
C VAL A 34 0.15 -2.23 -0.27
N TYR A 35 -0.02 -3.51 -0.53
CA TYR A 35 -1.34 -4.07 -0.83
C TYR A 35 -2.20 -4.12 0.43
N LEU A 36 -3.41 -3.55 0.34
CA LEU A 36 -4.44 -3.58 1.37
C LEU A 36 -5.77 -3.79 0.66
N MET A 37 -6.62 -4.73 1.08
CA MET A 37 -7.85 -4.99 0.34
C MET A 37 -8.89 -3.87 0.55
N ILE A 38 -9.62 -3.49 -0.50
CA ILE A 38 -10.79 -2.61 -0.36
C ILE A 38 -12.03 -3.42 -0.67
N LYS A 39 -12.69 -3.89 0.38
CA LYS A 39 -13.97 -4.60 0.31
C LYS A 39 -15.10 -3.68 0.76
N SER A 40 -16.28 -3.83 0.14
CA SER A 40 -17.49 -3.19 0.63
C SER A 40 -17.84 -3.75 2.01
N GLY A 41 -18.10 -2.87 2.99
CA GLY A 41 -18.46 -3.26 4.36
C GLY A 41 -17.29 -3.73 5.25
N ALA A 42 -16.06 -3.81 4.74
CA ALA A 42 -14.90 -4.10 5.58
C ALA A 42 -14.42 -2.86 6.35
N LEU A 43 -14.05 -3.06 7.61
CA LEU A 43 -13.47 -2.00 8.44
C LEU A 43 -12.01 -1.77 8.02
N VAL A 44 -11.65 -0.51 7.81
CA VAL A 44 -10.28 -0.13 7.39
C VAL A 44 -9.25 -0.57 8.43
N ASN A 45 -9.62 -0.50 9.70
CA ASN A 45 -8.77 -0.85 10.85
C ASN A 45 -8.43 -2.34 10.85
N GLN A 46 -9.40 -3.20 10.52
CA GLN A 46 -9.18 -4.64 10.37
C GLN A 46 -8.21 -4.95 9.24
N GLU A 47 -8.37 -4.32 8.08
CA GLU A 47 -7.47 -4.55 6.95
C GLU A 47 -6.04 -4.05 7.23
N LEU A 48 -5.88 -2.92 7.94
CA LEU A 48 -4.57 -2.45 8.40
C LEU A 48 -3.92 -3.46 9.38
N CYS A 49 -4.68 -3.92 10.37
CA CYS A 49 -4.22 -4.92 11.34
C CYS A 49 -3.81 -6.23 10.65
N ASN A 50 -4.67 -6.75 9.76
CA ASN A 50 -4.37 -7.96 8.98
C ASN A 50 -3.10 -7.80 8.15
N THR A 51 -2.84 -6.62 7.60
CA THR A 51 -1.63 -6.35 6.82
C THR A 51 -0.38 -6.32 7.69
N VAL A 52 -0.51 -5.93 8.96
CA VAL A 52 0.57 -5.97 9.95
C VAL A 52 0.85 -7.41 10.39
N GLU A 53 -0.20 -8.18 10.71
CA GLU A 53 -0.09 -9.52 11.28
C GLU A 53 0.25 -10.61 10.25
N ASN A 54 -0.24 -10.49 9.01
CA ASN A 54 -0.04 -11.51 8.00
C ASN A 54 1.42 -11.51 7.53
N PRO A 55 2.17 -12.63 7.67
CA PRO A 55 3.56 -12.69 7.20
C PRO A 55 3.66 -12.67 5.67
N ASP A 56 2.64 -13.16 4.96
CA ASP A 56 2.64 -13.22 3.51
C ASP A 56 2.26 -11.86 2.92
N TYR A 57 3.12 -11.33 2.06
CA TYR A 57 2.82 -10.13 1.29
C TYR A 57 2.11 -10.54 0.00
N HIS A 58 0.92 -9.98 -0.23
CA HIS A 58 0.28 -10.05 -1.54
C HIS A 58 1.05 -9.16 -2.52
N GLU A 59 1.58 -9.76 -3.58
CA GLU A 59 2.15 -9.02 -4.70
C GLU A 59 1.05 -8.45 -5.58
N TRP A 60 1.17 -7.18 -5.92
CA TRP A 60 0.20 -6.52 -6.79
C TRP A 60 0.18 -7.15 -8.18
N THR A 61 -1.00 -7.58 -8.61
CA THR A 61 -1.22 -7.97 -10.00
C THR A 61 -1.38 -6.74 -10.89
N TYR A 62 -1.14 -6.89 -12.19
CA TYR A 62 -1.31 -5.81 -13.18
C TYR A 62 -2.72 -5.18 -13.09
N ASP A 63 -3.76 -6.02 -13.01
CA ASP A 63 -5.15 -5.56 -12.95
C ASP A 63 -5.44 -4.75 -11.68
N GLU A 64 -4.87 -5.16 -10.54
CA GLU A 64 -5.03 -4.43 -9.28
C GLU A 64 -4.33 -3.06 -9.32
N ILE A 65 -3.17 -2.98 -9.99
CA ILE A 65 -2.48 -1.72 -10.20
C ILE A 65 -3.30 -0.81 -11.11
N GLN A 66 -3.87 -1.33 -12.20
CA GLN A 66 -4.77 -0.56 -13.05
C GLN A 66 -6.00 -0.06 -12.28
N GLN A 67 -6.60 -0.90 -11.42
CA GLN A 67 -7.71 -0.49 -10.56
C GLN A 67 -7.30 0.62 -9.58
N GLN A 68 -6.12 0.52 -8.98
CA GLN A 68 -5.58 1.53 -8.09
C GLN A 68 -5.33 2.87 -8.81
N LEU A 69 -4.73 2.82 -10.00
CA LEU A 69 -4.50 3.99 -10.85
C LEU A 69 -5.83 4.65 -11.28
N ASN A 70 -6.81 3.85 -11.70
CA ASN A 70 -8.13 4.35 -12.10
C ASN A 70 -8.89 5.01 -10.94
N ARG A 71 -8.68 4.54 -9.70
CA ARG A 71 -9.40 5.04 -8.52
C ARG A 71 -8.75 6.26 -7.88
N ASN A 72 -7.43 6.23 -7.69
CA ASN A 72 -6.69 7.22 -6.88
C ASN A 72 -5.67 8.03 -7.72
N GLY A 73 -5.56 7.76 -9.02
CA GLY A 73 -4.67 8.46 -9.95
C GLY A 73 -3.16 8.25 -9.72
N THR A 74 -2.77 7.49 -8.70
CA THR A 74 -1.39 7.44 -8.20
C THR A 74 -1.01 6.04 -7.71
N PHE A 75 0.19 5.61 -8.11
CA PHE A 75 0.84 4.39 -7.65
C PHE A 75 2.37 4.59 -7.74
N ASN A 76 2.98 5.06 -6.66
CA ASN A 76 4.38 5.45 -6.56
C ASN A 76 5.31 4.26 -6.28
N SER A 77 4.95 3.05 -6.72
CA SER A 77 5.74 1.84 -6.54
C SER A 77 6.53 1.50 -7.80
N SER A 78 7.65 0.80 -7.65
CA SER A 78 8.38 0.17 -8.77
C SER A 78 7.55 -0.82 -9.56
N HIS A 79 6.45 -1.31 -8.98
CA HIS A 79 5.48 -2.18 -9.64
C HIS A 79 4.55 -1.40 -10.60
N ASN A 80 4.60 -0.06 -10.64
CA ASN A 80 3.76 0.72 -11.54
C ASN A 80 4.17 0.47 -13.01
N PRO A 81 3.27 -0.08 -13.86
CA PRO A 81 3.58 -0.34 -15.26
C PRO A 81 3.75 0.96 -16.09
N SER A 82 3.25 2.09 -15.59
CA SER A 82 3.39 3.41 -16.21
C SER A 82 4.72 4.10 -15.88
N VAL A 83 5.45 3.61 -14.89
CA VAL A 83 6.81 4.07 -14.61
C VAL A 83 7.71 3.36 -15.60
N LYS A 84 8.20 4.07 -16.61
CA LYS A 84 9.29 3.56 -17.45
C LYS A 84 10.41 3.10 -16.51
N PRO A 85 10.94 1.87 -16.64
CA PRO A 85 12.10 1.47 -15.86
C PRO A 85 13.15 2.55 -15.99
N ILE A 86 13.76 2.97 -14.88
CA ILE A 86 14.89 3.88 -14.92
C ILE A 86 15.94 3.17 -15.78
N GLN A 87 16.09 3.62 -17.03
CA GLN A 87 17.18 3.16 -17.86
C GLN A 87 18.43 3.75 -17.22
N TYR A 88 19.15 2.93 -16.47
CA TYR A 88 20.51 3.26 -16.08
C TYR A 88 21.30 3.40 -17.38
N GLU A 89 21.46 4.63 -17.88
CA GLU A 89 22.54 4.88 -18.81
C GLU A 89 23.84 4.65 -18.05
N PRO A 90 24.67 3.67 -18.44
CA PRO A 90 25.98 3.52 -17.83
C PRO A 90 26.72 4.83 -18.06
N ASN A 91 27.05 5.53 -16.97
CA ASN A 91 27.89 6.72 -16.99
C ASN A 91 29.27 6.35 -17.56
N ASN A 92 29.38 6.40 -18.89
CA ASN A 92 30.66 6.40 -19.60
C ASN A 92 31.23 7.82 -19.50
N ASN A 93 31.76 8.17 -18.32
CA ASN A 93 32.59 9.36 -18.20
C ASN A 93 34.06 8.92 -18.39
N PRO A 94 34.77 9.46 -19.41
CA PRO A 94 36.16 9.10 -19.72
C PRO A 94 37.18 9.59 -18.68
#